data_AF-A0A2D8A5C8-F1
#
_entry.id   AF-A0A2D8A5C8-F1
#
_cell.length_a   1.000
_cell.length_b   1.000
_cell.length_c   1.000
_cell.angle_alpha   90.00
_cell.angle_beta   90.00
_cell.angle_gamma   90.00
#
_symmetry.space_group_name_H-M   'P 1'
#
loop_
_entity.id
_entity.type
_entity.pdbx_description
1 polymer ?
#
loop_
_entity_poly.entity_id
_entity_poly.type
_entity_poly.pdbx_seq_one_letter_code
_entity_poly.pdbx_strand_id
1 'polypeptide(L)'
;MMMSLEEADNSQTLEEYPPASIMKDDDVVIVGGARTPFCEWLGGKRGDGGKGGRLSSISAEELGSIAIKGALEKTGTEPSEVDHVVMGHALQTSHQAIFGARRAGLLSGIPQEVPM
;
A
#
# COMPACT_ATOMS: atom_id res chain seq x y z
N MET A 1 -13.79 -21.61 44.27
CA MET A 1 -12.73 -22.56 43.88
C MET A 1 -12.63 -22.45 42.36
N MET A 2 -11.95 -21.42 41.82
CA MET A 2 -10.50 -21.39 41.57
C MET A 2 -10.11 -22.64 40.75
N MET A 3 -9.64 -22.58 39.51
CA MET A 3 -8.65 -21.67 38.94
C MET A 3 -8.90 -21.41 37.45
N SER A 4 -8.74 -20.14 37.07
CA SER A 4 -8.39 -19.62 35.76
C SER A 4 -7.01 -20.11 35.32
N LEU A 5 -6.87 -20.51 34.05
CA LEU A 5 -5.60 -20.70 33.36
C LEU A 5 -5.36 -19.41 32.55
N GLU A 6 -4.77 -18.39 33.18
CA GLU A 6 -3.35 -18.03 33.05
C GLU A 6 -2.95 -17.70 31.60
N GLU A 7 -3.07 -16.40 31.32
CA GLU A 7 -2.17 -15.57 30.54
C GLU A 7 -0.90 -16.29 30.07
N ALA A 8 -0.90 -16.69 28.79
CA ALA A 8 0.33 -16.93 28.07
C ALA A 8 1.08 -15.61 27.96
N ASP A 9 2.01 -15.43 28.89
CA ASP A 9 3.27 -14.70 28.79
C ASP A 9 3.58 -14.15 27.39
N ASN A 10 3.02 -12.97 27.07
CA ASN A 10 3.40 -12.18 25.90
C ASN A 10 4.48 -11.15 26.30
N SER A 11 5.33 -11.49 27.28
CA SER A 11 6.52 -10.72 27.67
C SER A 11 7.73 -11.03 26.80
N GLN A 12 7.53 -11.68 25.64
CA GLN A 12 8.44 -11.50 24.51
C GLN A 12 8.33 -10.05 24.05
N THR A 13 9.13 -9.23 24.72
CA THR A 13 9.56 -7.89 24.33
C THR A 13 9.37 -7.71 22.84
N LEU A 14 8.35 -6.93 22.47
CA LEU A 14 8.41 -6.14 21.26
C LEU A 14 9.74 -5.41 21.38
N GLU A 15 10.75 -5.89 20.68
CA GLU A 15 12.05 -5.25 20.63
C GLU A 15 11.75 -3.85 20.12
N GLU A 16 11.77 -2.92 21.08
CA GLU A 16 11.28 -1.58 20.91
C GLU A 16 12.12 -1.00 19.78
N TYR A 17 11.48 -0.73 18.64
CA TYR A 17 12.07 0.01 17.52
C TYR A 17 12.86 1.17 18.14
N PRO A 18 14.10 1.37 17.67
CA PRO A 18 15.16 2.00 18.46
C PRO A 18 14.64 3.27 19.15
N PRO A 19 14.91 3.48 20.45
CA PRO A 19 14.50 4.70 21.12
C PRO A 19 15.02 5.88 20.30
N ALA A 20 14.19 6.92 20.14
CA ALA A 20 14.48 8.06 19.26
C ALA A 20 15.89 8.67 19.42
N SER A 21 16.53 8.42 20.58
CA SER A 21 17.93 8.72 20.87
C SER A 21 18.99 7.98 20.02
N ILE A 22 18.62 6.97 19.22
CA ILE A 22 19.53 6.16 18.38
C ILE A 22 19.20 6.32 16.88
N MET A 23 18.11 7.01 16.53
CA MET A 23 17.80 7.29 15.13
C MET A 23 18.80 8.30 14.57
N LYS A 24 19.41 7.97 13.44
CA LYS A 24 20.23 8.90 12.66
C LYS A 24 19.32 9.66 11.70
N ASP A 25 19.77 10.85 11.29
CA ASP A 25 19.05 11.67 10.31
C ASP A 25 18.83 10.94 8.97
N ASP A 26 19.67 9.95 8.65
CA ASP A 26 19.62 9.17 7.40
C ASP A 26 18.85 7.84 7.52
N ASP A 27 18.20 7.58 8.65
CA ASP A 27 17.46 6.32 8.84
C ASP A 27 16.17 6.30 8.00
N VAL A 28 15.92 5.16 7.35
CA VAL A 28 14.72 4.97 6.51
C VAL A 28 13.60 4.37 7.35
N VAL A 29 12.47 5.07 7.39
CA VAL A 29 11.28 4.65 8.13
C VAL A 29 10.05 4.53 7.23
N ILE A 30 9.09 3.70 7.65
CA ILE A 30 7.77 3.59 6.99
C ILE A 30 6.81 4.53 7.72
N VAL A 31 6.45 5.64 7.07
CA VAL A 31 5.53 6.64 7.65
C VAL A 31 4.09 6.13 7.70
N GLY A 32 3.69 5.33 6.72
CA GLY A 32 2.35 4.75 6.67
C GLY A 32 2.11 3.97 5.38
N GLY A 33 0.86 3.52 5.21
CA GLY A 33 0.49 2.75 4.03
C GLY A 33 -1.01 2.57 3.87
N ALA A 34 -1.40 2.35 2.61
CA ALA A 34 -2.75 1.97 2.23
C ALA A 34 -2.71 0.90 1.14
N ARG A 35 -3.82 0.17 1.03
CA ARG A 35 -4.03 -0.81 -0.03
C ARG A 35 -5.47 -0.76 -0.50
N THR A 36 -5.69 -1.12 -1.75
CA THR A 36 -7.02 -1.42 -2.26
C THR A 36 -7.53 -2.76 -1.68
N PRO A 37 -8.85 -3.00 -1.67
CA PRO A 37 -9.38 -4.32 -1.41
C PRO A 37 -8.95 -5.28 -2.52
N PHE A 38 -8.58 -6.50 -2.15
CA PHE A 38 -8.33 -7.54 -3.13
C PHE A 38 -9.66 -8.17 -3.53
N CYS A 39 -9.78 -8.49 -4.81
CA CYS A 39 -10.96 -9.14 -5.36
C CYS A 39 -10.55 -10.44 -6.03
N GLU A 40 -11.52 -11.35 -6.15
CA GLU A 40 -11.33 -12.63 -6.79
C GLU A 40 -10.92 -12.45 -8.25
N TRP A 41 -10.02 -13.32 -8.70
CA TRP A 41 -9.56 -13.30 -10.09
C TRP A 41 -10.71 -13.48 -11.08
N LEU A 42 -10.52 -13.00 -12.31
CA LEU A 42 -11.52 -12.95 -13.38
C LEU A 42 -12.25 -14.28 -13.66
N GLY A 43 -11.53 -15.40 -13.61
CA GLY A 43 -12.11 -16.74 -13.79
C GLY A 43 -12.51 -17.44 -12.49
N GLY A 44 -12.33 -16.79 -11.34
CA GLY A 44 -12.74 -17.30 -10.03
C GLY A 44 -14.23 -17.08 -9.75
N LYS A 45 -14.66 -17.55 -8.58
CA LYS A 45 -16.00 -17.28 -8.02
C LYS A 45 -15.88 -16.48 -6.74
N ARG A 46 -16.83 -15.57 -6.55
CA ARG A 46 -17.00 -14.78 -5.34
C ARG A 46 -17.64 -15.61 -4.24
N GLY A 47 -17.52 -15.16 -3.00
CA GLY A 47 -18.14 -15.81 -1.83
C GLY A 47 -19.67 -15.91 -1.90
N ASP A 48 -20.34 -15.05 -2.69
CA ASP A 48 -21.78 -15.08 -2.98
C ASP A 48 -22.15 -15.99 -4.17
N GLY A 49 -21.19 -16.71 -4.75
CA GLY A 49 -21.37 -17.59 -5.90
C GLY A 49 -21.33 -16.88 -7.26
N GLY A 50 -21.21 -15.55 -7.30
CA GLY A 50 -21.09 -14.77 -8.53
C GLY A 50 -19.72 -14.92 -9.22
N LYS A 51 -19.61 -14.43 -10.48
CA LYS A 51 -18.32 -14.36 -11.20
C LYS A 51 -17.35 -13.39 -10.51
N GLY A 52 -16.08 -13.76 -10.45
CA GLY A 52 -14.99 -12.91 -9.96
C GLY A 52 -14.74 -11.66 -10.82
N GLY A 53 -13.73 -10.88 -10.44
CA GLY A 53 -13.31 -9.69 -11.17
C GLY A 53 -14.10 -8.43 -10.87
N ARG A 54 -14.50 -8.17 -9.62
CA ARG A 54 -15.23 -6.92 -9.27
C ARG A 54 -14.47 -5.64 -9.64
N LEU A 55 -13.14 -5.71 -9.74
CA LEU A 55 -12.26 -4.61 -10.13
C LEU A 55 -11.72 -4.75 -11.56
N SER A 56 -12.27 -5.65 -12.38
CA SER A 56 -11.71 -5.94 -13.70
C SER A 56 -11.78 -4.78 -14.70
N SER A 57 -12.64 -3.79 -14.45
CA SER A 57 -12.78 -2.60 -15.28
C SER A 57 -11.77 -1.50 -14.93
N ILE A 58 -11.00 -1.66 -13.85
CA ILE A 58 -10.04 -0.67 -13.36
C ILE A 58 -8.64 -1.18 -13.68
N SER A 59 -7.81 -0.32 -14.27
CA SER A 59 -6.45 -0.68 -14.64
C SER A 59 -5.53 -0.79 -13.40
N ALA A 60 -4.38 -1.45 -13.55
CA ALA A 60 -3.42 -1.59 -12.45
C ALA A 60 -2.88 -0.23 -11.97
N GLU A 61 -2.70 0.71 -12.88
CA GLU A 61 -2.22 2.08 -12.63
C GLU A 61 -3.27 2.91 -11.89
N GLU A 62 -4.55 2.74 -12.24
CA GLU A 62 -5.67 3.36 -11.52
C GLU A 62 -5.80 2.80 -10.10
N LEU A 63 -5.69 1.48 -9.93
CA LEU A 63 -5.64 0.84 -8.60
C LEU A 63 -4.43 1.32 -7.77
N GLY A 64 -3.27 1.44 -8.41
CA GLY A 64 -2.06 2.01 -7.81
C GLY A 64 -2.27 3.44 -7.35
N SER A 65 -2.93 4.26 -8.17
CA SER A 65 -3.25 5.64 -7.79
C SER A 65 -4.20 5.73 -6.59
N ILE A 66 -5.22 4.86 -6.53
CA ILE A 66 -6.13 4.80 -5.37
C ILE A 66 -5.35 4.44 -4.10
N ALA A 67 -4.40 3.49 -4.19
CA ALA A 67 -3.56 3.12 -3.06
C ALA A 67 -2.63 4.26 -2.62
N ILE A 68 -1.99 4.97 -3.56
CA ILE A 68 -1.12 6.12 -3.27
C ILE A 68 -1.91 7.22 -2.59
N LYS A 69 -3.07 7.62 -3.14
CA LYS A 69 -3.95 8.64 -2.53
C LYS A 69 -4.32 8.27 -1.10
N GLY A 70 -4.76 7.02 -0.89
CA GLY A 70 -5.11 6.55 0.45
C GLY A 70 -3.93 6.52 1.43
N ALA A 71 -2.69 6.36 0.94
CA ALA A 71 -1.50 6.43 1.77
C ALA A 71 -1.21 7.89 2.17
N LEU A 72 -1.18 8.81 1.20
CA LEU A 72 -0.98 10.24 1.43
C LEU A 72 -2.03 10.83 2.38
N GLU A 73 -3.31 10.48 2.18
CA GLU A 73 -4.41 10.92 3.06
C GLU A 73 -4.24 10.42 4.51
N LYS A 74 -3.76 9.19 4.70
CA LYS A 74 -3.56 8.62 6.05
C LYS A 74 -2.36 9.21 6.78
N THR A 75 -1.31 9.56 6.05
CA THR A 75 -0.09 10.15 6.62
C THR A 75 -0.16 11.67 6.71
N GLY A 76 -1.13 12.30 6.02
CA GLY A 76 -1.19 13.76 5.90
C GLY A 76 -0.03 14.34 5.07
N THR A 77 0.58 13.52 4.22
CA THR A 77 1.71 13.91 3.38
C THR A 77 1.21 14.63 2.14
N GLU A 78 1.78 15.80 1.85
CA GLU A 78 1.43 16.53 0.64
C GLU A 78 2.05 15.85 -0.60
N PRO A 79 1.34 15.74 -1.73
CA PRO A 79 1.90 15.12 -2.93
C PRO A 79 3.21 15.75 -3.42
N SER A 80 3.45 17.03 -3.11
CA SER A 80 4.68 17.75 -3.44
C SER A 80 5.90 17.34 -2.62
N GLU A 81 5.71 16.62 -1.51
CA GLU A 81 6.80 16.10 -0.68
C GLU A 81 7.35 14.75 -1.18
N VAL A 82 6.75 14.19 -2.24
CA VAL A 82 7.19 12.92 -2.82
C VAL A 82 8.31 13.17 -3.84
N ASP A 83 9.49 12.64 -3.55
CA ASP A 83 10.66 12.77 -4.45
C ASP A 83 10.73 11.69 -5.53
N HIS A 84 10.08 10.54 -5.32
CA HIS A 84 10.16 9.41 -6.24
C HIS A 84 8.97 8.46 -6.11
N VAL A 85 8.51 7.89 -7.23
CA VAL A 85 7.41 6.91 -7.25
C VAL A 85 7.88 5.61 -7.87
N VAL A 86 7.92 4.52 -7.08
CA VAL A 86 8.23 3.18 -7.57
C VAL A 86 6.97 2.31 -7.53
N MET A 87 6.70 1.57 -8.61
CA MET A 87 5.59 0.60 -8.68
C MET A 87 6.06 -0.74 -9.22
N GLY A 88 5.81 -1.81 -8.47
CA GLY A 88 5.98 -3.18 -8.95
C GLY A 88 4.79 -3.63 -9.79
N HIS A 89 5.03 -4.05 -11.03
CA HIS A 89 3.98 -4.57 -11.91
C HIS A 89 4.50 -5.72 -12.79
N ALA A 90 4.17 -6.96 -12.41
CA ALA A 90 4.75 -8.16 -13.03
C ALA A 90 4.16 -8.50 -14.41
N LEU A 91 2.83 -8.40 -14.57
CA LEU A 91 2.14 -8.70 -15.83
C LEU A 91 1.42 -7.45 -16.34
N GLN A 92 1.98 -6.85 -17.38
CA GLN A 92 1.45 -5.64 -18.00
C GLN A 92 0.23 -5.95 -18.87
N THR A 93 -0.96 -5.53 -18.43
CA THR A 93 -2.25 -5.85 -19.09
C THR A 93 -2.98 -4.64 -19.67
N SER A 94 -2.40 -3.45 -19.58
CA SER A 94 -3.00 -2.19 -20.03
C SER A 94 -2.13 -1.51 -21.10
N HIS A 95 -2.73 -0.63 -21.90
CA HIS A 95 -1.99 0.17 -22.89
C HIS A 95 -0.94 1.12 -22.26
N GLN A 96 -1.12 1.48 -20.99
CA GLN A 96 -0.25 2.43 -20.27
C GLN A 96 0.66 1.70 -19.26
N ALA A 97 0.70 0.37 -19.30
CA ALA A 97 1.39 -0.45 -18.30
C ALA A 97 2.92 -0.27 -18.28
N ILE A 98 3.52 0.18 -19.38
CA ILE A 98 4.93 0.56 -19.43
C ILE A 98 5.24 1.83 -18.63
N PHE A 99 4.23 2.68 -18.41
CA PHE A 99 4.30 3.91 -17.63
C PHE A 99 3.62 3.76 -16.26
N GLY A 100 3.57 2.53 -15.71
CA GLY A 100 2.75 2.21 -14.54
C GLY A 100 2.95 3.15 -13.36
N ALA A 101 4.19 3.30 -12.90
CA ALA A 101 4.53 4.21 -11.79
C ALA A 101 4.21 5.67 -12.10
N ARG A 102 4.58 6.16 -13.29
CA ARG A 102 4.29 7.53 -13.75
C ARG A 102 2.81 7.81 -13.80
N ARG A 103 2.04 6.90 -14.39
CA ARG A 103 0.60 7.04 -14.55
C ARG A 103 -0.09 7.01 -13.18
N ALA A 104 0.30 6.08 -12.30
CA ALA A 104 -0.22 6.02 -10.95
C ALA A 104 0.11 7.29 -10.14
N GLY A 105 1.34 7.80 -10.23
CA GLY A 105 1.77 9.03 -9.57
C GLY A 105 0.98 10.26 -10.04
N LEU A 106 0.91 10.48 -11.36
CA LEU A 106 0.17 11.63 -11.93
C LEU A 106 -1.33 11.59 -11.59
N LEU A 107 -1.96 10.41 -11.64
CA LEU A 107 -3.37 10.25 -11.25
C LEU A 107 -3.60 10.51 -9.74
N SER A 108 -2.53 10.41 -8.94
CA SER A 108 -2.53 10.65 -7.49
C SER A 108 -2.29 12.10 -7.10
N GLY A 109 -2.05 12.99 -8.08
CA GLY A 109 -1.74 14.40 -7.83
C GLY A 109 -0.27 14.67 -7.52
N ILE A 110 0.61 13.67 -7.68
CA ILE A 110 2.06 13.86 -7.55
C ILE A 110 2.54 14.75 -8.73
N PRO A 111 3.37 15.77 -8.47
CA PRO A 111 3.82 16.69 -9.52
C PRO A 111 4.56 16.00 -10.68
N GLN A 112 4.52 16.62 -11.86
CA GLN A 112 5.07 16.02 -13.07
C GLN A 112 6.61 15.99 -13.09
N GLU A 113 7.26 16.85 -12.32
CA GLU A 113 8.71 16.92 -12.16
C GLU A 113 9.25 15.75 -11.34
N VAL A 114 8.40 15.08 -10.56
CA VAL A 114 8.78 13.93 -9.75
C VAL A 114 9.09 12.74 -10.65
N PRO A 115 10.30 12.15 -10.58
CA PRO A 115 10.70 10.99 -11.36
C PRO A 115 10.00 9.69 -10.90
N MET A 116 9.99 8.71 -11.81
CA MET A 116 9.59 7.32 -11.58
C MET A 116 10.71 6.34 -11.90
#